data_AF-A0A1Y4SI64-F1
#
_entry.id   AF-A0A1Y4SI64-F1
#
_cell.length_a   1.000
_cell.length_b   1.000
_cell.length_c   1.000
_cell.angle_alpha   90.00
_cell.angle_beta   90.00
_cell.angle_gamma   90.00
#
_symmetry.space_group_name_H-M   'P 1'
#
loop_
_entity.id
_entity.type
_entity.pdbx_description
1 polymer ?
#
loop_
_entity_poly.entity_id
_entity_poly.type
_entity_poly.pdbx_seq_one_letter_code
_entity_poly.pdbx_strand_id
1 'polypeptide(L)' 'MLDKIPNAEEMTNLVGQSLYDVWNKLCALIDEKYEMERLCINATINMYKNDHIKMYKINST' A
#
# COMPACT_ATOMS: atom_id res chain seq x y z
N MET A 1 -27.90 1.65 -6.98
CA MET A 1 -26.52 1.28 -7.34
C MET A 1 -25.73 2.57 -7.43
N LEU A 2 -24.67 2.71 -6.64
CA LEU A 2 -23.65 3.73 -6.87
C LEU A 2 -22.65 3.10 -7.85
N ASP A 3 -23.02 3.05 -9.13
CA ASP A 3 -22.17 2.49 -10.22
C ASP A 3 -20.95 3.36 -10.51
N LYS A 4 -20.82 4.51 -9.84
CA LYS A 4 -19.76 5.47 -10.04
C LYS A 4 -19.23 5.91 -8.69
N ILE A 5 -17.93 5.72 -8.49
CA ILE A 5 -17.22 6.37 -7.40
C ILE A 5 -17.29 7.88 -7.69
N PRO A 6 -17.86 8.70 -6.79
CA PRO A 6 -17.95 10.13 -7.01
C PRO A 6 -16.55 10.74 -7.08
N ASN A 7 -16.39 11.75 -7.93
CA ASN A 7 -15.13 12.49 -8.00
C ASN A 7 -14.93 13.35 -6.73
N ALA A 8 -13.74 13.94 -6.57
CA ALA A 8 -13.39 14.72 -5.38
C ALA A 8 -14.35 15.89 -5.09
N GLU A 9 -14.84 16.55 -6.14
CA GLU A 9 -15.79 17.66 -6.04
C GLU A 9 -17.18 17.17 -5.61
N GLU A 10 -17.65 16.08 -6.21
CA GLU A 10 -18.92 15.42 -5.84
C GLU A 10 -18.88 14.92 -4.39
N MET A 11 -17.76 14.32 -3.97
CA MET A 11 -17.55 13.91 -2.58
C MET A 11 -17.58 15.10 -1.64
N THR A 12 -16.86 16.17 -1.96
CA THR A 12 -16.82 17.40 -1.14
C THR A 12 -18.20 18.03 -1.04
N ASN A 13 -19.00 18.01 -2.10
CA ASN A 13 -20.37 18.54 -2.10
C ASN A 13 -21.35 17.66 -1.29
N LEU A 14 -21.14 16.34 -1.26
CA LEU A 14 -22.00 15.40 -0.54
C LEU A 14 -21.74 15.37 0.97
N VAL A 15 -20.47 15.34 1.37
CA VAL A 15 -20.09 15.22 2.79
C VAL A 15 -19.58 16.52 3.41
N GLY A 16 -19.31 17.54 2.59
CA GLY A 16 -18.68 18.78 3.02
C GLY A 16 -17.16 18.68 3.10
N GLN A 17 -16.49 19.83 2.93
CA GLN A 17 -15.02 19.93 2.91
C GLN A 17 -14.36 19.36 4.17
N SER A 18 -14.89 19.63 5.36
CA SER A 18 -14.29 19.19 6.61
C SER A 18 -14.25 17.66 6.75
N LEU A 19 -15.32 16.98 6.36
CA LEU A 19 -15.38 15.52 6.39
C LEU A 19 -14.57 14.89 5.25
N TYR A 20 -14.56 15.51 4.07
CA TYR A 20 -13.71 15.08 2.97
C TYR A 20 -12.21 15.20 3.29
N ASP A 21 -11.80 16.26 4.00
CA ASP A 21 -10.41 16.44 4.44
C ASP A 21 -9.99 15.37 5.45
N VAL A 22 -10.88 15.01 6.39
CA VAL A 22 -10.62 13.91 7.34
C VAL A 22 -10.54 12.58 6.61
N TRP A 23 -11.46 12.33 5.68
CA TRP A 23 -11.47 11.12 4.84
C TRP A 23 -10.16 10.96 4.04
N ASN A 24 -9.72 12.03 3.37
CA ASN A 24 -8.46 12.03 2.62
C ASN A 24 -7.24 11.76 3.50
N LYS A 25 -7.19 12.36 4.70
CA LYS A 25 -6.12 12.09 5.67
C LYS A 25 -6.13 10.62 6.12
N LEU A 26 -7.30 10.04 6.32
CA LEU A 26 -7.46 8.64 6.68
C LEU A 26 -6.96 7.72 5.56
N CYS A 27 -7.33 7.99 4.31
CA CYS A 27 -6.82 7.26 3.15
C CYS A 27 -5.28 7.35 3.07
N ALA A 28 -4.71 8.54 3.21
CA ALA A 28 -3.26 8.72 3.17
C ALA A 28 -2.53 7.95 4.27
N LEU A 29 -3.07 7.93 5.49
CA LEU A 29 -2.50 7.17 6.61
C LEU A 29 -2.55 5.66 6.39
N ILE A 30 -3.63 5.17 5.77
CA ILE A 30 -3.78 3.75 5.42
C ILE A 30 -2.78 3.39 4.32
N ASP A 31 -2.66 4.20 3.26
CA ASP A 31 -1.73 3.98 2.17
C ASP A 31 -0.28 3.97 2.67
N GLU A 32 0.11 4.91 3.54
CA GLU A 32 1.45 4.96 4.12
C GLU A 32 1.77 3.68 4.92
N LYS A 33 0.83 3.23 5.77
CA LYS A 33 0.98 1.98 6.53
C LYS A 33 1.10 0.76 5.62
N TYR A 34 0.24 0.68 4.60
CA TYR A 34 0.25 -0.42 3.63
C TYR A 34 1.51 -0.42 2.77
N GLU A 35 2.00 0.74 2.34
CA GLU A 35 3.25 0.85 1.59
C GLU A 35 4.44 0.41 2.43
N MET A 36 4.51 0.82 3.70
CA MET A 36 5.56 0.39 4.63
C MET A 36 5.54 -1.12 4.87
N GLU A 37 4.36 -1.73 5.07
CA GLU A 37 4.22 -3.18 5.20
C GLU A 37 4.59 -3.90 3.89
N ARG A 38 4.17 -3.38 2.73
CA ARG A 38 4.50 -3.93 1.42
C ARG A 38 6.01 -3.90 1.16
N LEU A 39 6.68 -2.81 1.48
CA LEU A 39 8.14 -2.67 1.36
C LEU A 39 8.85 -3.65 2.30
N CYS A 40 8.39 -3.78 3.54
CA CYS A 40 8.94 -4.71 4.52
C CYS A 40 8.82 -6.18 4.08
N ILE A 41 7.65 -6.57 3.58
CA ILE A 41 7.40 -7.92 3.04
C ILE A 41 8.28 -8.18 1.81
N ASN A 42 8.38 -7.22 0.89
CA ASN A 42 9.23 -7.36 -0.29
C ASN A 42 10.72 -7.48 0.06
N ALA A 43 11.21 -6.69 1.02
CA ALA A 43 12.59 -6.79 1.50
C ALA A 43 12.87 -8.18 2.12
N THR A 44 11.93 -8.67 2.93
CA THR A 44 12.00 -9.98 3.57
C THR A 44 12.01 -11.12 2.54
N ILE A 45 11.10 -11.09 1.56
CA ILE A 45 11.07 -12.08 0.47
C ILE A 45 12.37 -12.04 -0.34
N ASN A 46 12.90 -10.85 -0.63
CA ASN A 46 14.16 -10.70 -1.37
C ASN A 46 15.36 -11.25 -0.58
N MET A 47 15.37 -11.09 0.75
CA MET A 47 16.39 -11.68 1.63
C MET A 47 16.36 -13.21 1.53
N TYR A 48 15.19 -13.84 1.70
CA TYR A 48 15.06 -15.30 1.60
C TYR A 48 15.45 -15.82 0.21
N LYS A 49 15.03 -15.15 -0.87
CA LYS A 49 15.42 -15.54 -2.23
C LYS A 49 16.94 -15.49 -2.43
N ASN A 50 17.61 -14.45 -1.94
CA ASN A 50 19.05 -14.30 -2.08
C ASN A 50 19.84 -15.33 -1.27
N ASP A 51 19.37 -15.70 -0.08
CA ASP A 51 20.02 -16.72 0.75
C ASP A 51 19.86 -18.13 0.16
N HIS A 52 18.69 -18.46 -0.40
CA HIS A 52 18.50 -19.70 -1.14
C HIS A 52 19.42 -19.80 -2.37
N ILE A 53 19.60 -18.72 -3.13
CA ILE A 53 20.51 -18.70 -4.29
C ILE A 53 21.97 -18.93 -3.86
N LYS A 54 22.40 -18.41 -2.70
CA LYS A 54 23.74 -18.66 -2.16
C LYS A 54 23.94 -20.12 -1.74
N MET A 55 22.96 -20.74 -1.08
CA MET A 55 23.02 -22.16 -0.68
C MET A 55 23.16 -23.08 -1.90
N TYR A 56 22.42 -22.82 -2.97
CA TYR A 56 22.54 -23.60 -4.21
C TYR A 56 23.92 -23.46 -4.87
N LYS A 57 24.55 -22.27 -4.82
CA LYS A 57 25.89 -22.05 -5.38
C LYS A 57 27.02 -22.70 -4.58
N ILE A 58 26.90 -22.75 -3.25
CA ILE A 58 27.91 -23.37 -2.37
C ILE A 58 27.90 -24.90 -2.53
N ASN A 59 26.72 -25.51 -2.71
CA ASN A 59 26.59 -26.97 -2.84
C ASN A 59 26.86 -27.52 -4.26
N SER A 60 27.12 -26.66 -5.25
CA SER A 60 27.43 -27.06 -6.63
C SER A 60 28.91 -26.87 -7.02
N THR A 61 29.78 -26.63 -6.04
CA THR A 61 31.23 -26.48 -6.21
C THR A 61 31.92 -27.55 -5.38
#